data_AF-A0A3B8M2T4-F1
#
_entry.id   AF-A0A3B8M2T4-F1
#
_cell.length_a   1.000
_cell.length_b   1.000
_cell.length_c   1.000
_cell.angle_alpha   90.00
_cell.angle_beta   90.00
_cell.angle_gamma   90.00
#
_symmetry.space_group_name_H-M   'P 1'
#
loop_
_entity.id
_entity.type
_entity.pdbx_description
1 polymer ?
#
loop_
_entity_poly.entity_id
_entity_poly.type
_entity_poly.pdbx_seq_one_letter_code
_entity_poly.pdbx_strand_id
1 'polypeptide(L)'
;MSEALRLGEMYGWVGVDRHSSDIAALKERLIRQNGLVGLEAFEPNEIEDAKRVFYRDGFVLVKNALTSDQLSEARNGSYRVISEIMALDAKRDGNRGSHRYSFGAASTSGHQLHNSEWAMLIDLPTVTPLLEAIFESPDYICRGGGGDFCLPGATRYQPLHSDVGDRRPKTTHAAAADSDSSKFSGSFWDPRGLMTLRDLPCPYVCCNYLMTDFTAKTARPGRFQVRRIREKLFQP
;
A
#
# COMPACT_ATOMS: atom_id res chain seq x y z
N MET A 1 -23.58 -10.60 7.19
CA MET A 1 -22.17 -10.50 7.62
C MET A 1 -21.35 -10.27 6.36
N SER A 2 -20.45 -9.27 6.32
CA SER A 2 -19.63 -9.02 5.11
C SER A 2 -18.64 -10.16 4.88
N GLU A 3 -18.34 -10.51 3.63
CA GLU A 3 -17.40 -11.61 3.31
C GLU A 3 -16.00 -11.40 3.91
N ALA A 4 -15.51 -10.15 3.97
CA ALA A 4 -14.26 -9.81 4.65
C ALA A 4 -14.26 -10.21 6.14
N LEU A 5 -15.40 -10.09 6.83
CA LEU A 5 -15.53 -10.47 8.23
C LEU A 5 -15.52 -12.01 8.37
N ARG A 6 -16.23 -12.70 7.47
CA ARG A 6 -16.21 -14.17 7.40
C ARG A 6 -14.80 -14.72 7.18
N LEU A 7 -14.05 -14.16 6.22
CA LEU A 7 -12.66 -14.56 5.98
C LEU A 7 -11.76 -14.23 7.17
N GLY A 8 -11.98 -13.08 7.81
CA GLY A 8 -11.24 -12.69 9.01
C GLY A 8 -11.47 -13.64 10.19
N GLU A 9 -12.69 -14.13 10.38
CA GLU A 9 -13.03 -15.14 11.39
C GLU A 9 -12.47 -16.51 11.04
N MET A 10 -12.53 -16.88 9.76
CA MET A 10 -12.06 -18.19 9.27
C MET A 10 -10.54 -18.33 9.29
N TYR A 11 -9.82 -17.27 8.90
CA TYR A 11 -8.38 -17.34 8.65
C TYR A 11 -7.51 -16.57 9.65
N GLY A 12 -8.10 -15.67 10.44
CA GLY A 12 -7.39 -14.90 11.43
C GLY A 12 -7.10 -15.67 12.73
N TRP A 13 -6.34 -15.02 13.62
CA TRP A 13 -6.04 -15.46 14.99
C TRP A 13 -5.27 -16.78 15.13
N VAL A 14 -4.78 -17.37 14.04
CA VAL A 14 -3.98 -18.59 14.08
C VAL A 14 -2.71 -18.31 14.88
N GLY A 15 -2.51 -19.03 16.00
CA GLY A 15 -1.36 -18.82 16.87
C GLY A 15 -1.38 -17.50 17.67
N VAL A 16 -2.51 -16.78 17.71
CA VAL A 16 -2.67 -15.53 18.46
C VAL A 16 -3.96 -15.57 19.28
N ASP A 17 -3.85 -15.49 20.62
CA ASP A 17 -5.02 -15.44 21.48
C ASP A 17 -5.74 -14.09 21.38
N ARG A 18 -6.91 -14.10 20.73
CA ARG A 18 -7.82 -12.96 20.55
C ARG A 18 -8.25 -12.30 21.86
N HIS A 19 -8.28 -13.07 22.95
CA HIS A 19 -8.79 -12.66 24.26
C HIS A 19 -7.69 -12.29 25.25
N SER A 20 -6.42 -12.42 24.86
CA SER A 20 -5.29 -12.00 25.69
C SER A 20 -5.36 -10.52 26.08
N SER A 21 -4.82 -10.21 27.26
CA SER A 21 -4.69 -8.84 27.78
C SER A 21 -3.90 -7.94 26.82
N ASP A 22 -2.88 -8.49 26.16
CA ASP A 22 -2.06 -7.76 25.19
C ASP A 22 -2.87 -7.29 23.98
N ILE A 23 -3.78 -8.13 23.47
CA ILE A 23 -4.68 -7.74 22.38
C ILE A 23 -5.70 -6.71 22.83
N ALA A 24 -6.22 -6.81 24.05
CA ALA A 24 -7.11 -5.80 24.62
C ALA A 24 -6.42 -4.44 24.75
N ALA A 25 -5.23 -4.41 25.35
CA ALA A 25 -4.41 -3.21 25.50
C ALA A 25 -4.03 -2.60 24.14
N LEU A 26 -3.69 -3.45 23.16
CA LEU A 26 -3.41 -3.00 21.79
C LEU A 26 -4.62 -2.31 21.18
N LYS A 27 -5.82 -2.89 21.25
CA LYS A 27 -7.05 -2.29 20.71
C LYS A 27 -7.33 -0.93 21.32
N GLU A 28 -7.21 -0.80 22.64
CA GLU A 28 -7.40 0.49 23.31
C GLU A 28 -6.39 1.53 22.84
N ARG A 29 -5.11 1.16 22.74
CA ARG A 29 -4.07 2.06 22.24
C ARG A 29 -4.37 2.51 20.81
N LEU A 30 -4.79 1.60 19.93
CA LEU A 30 -5.14 1.92 18.55
C LEU A 30 -6.31 2.90 18.49
N ILE A 31 -7.37 2.70 19.27
CA ILE A 31 -8.51 3.63 19.32
C ILE A 31 -8.08 5.04 19.75
N ARG A 32 -7.16 5.14 20.72
CA ARG A 32 -6.71 6.44 21.25
C ARG A 32 -5.69 7.14 20.35
N GLN A 33 -4.89 6.40 19.58
CA GLN A 33 -3.68 6.94 18.92
C GLN A 33 -3.68 6.81 17.39
N ASN A 34 -4.56 6.01 16.79
CA ASN A 34 -4.65 5.91 15.33
C ASN A 34 -5.64 6.92 14.76
N GLY A 35 -5.39 7.26 13.49
CA GLY A 35 -6.16 8.24 12.73
C GLY A 35 -5.26 9.41 12.34
N LEU A 36 -5.52 9.96 11.16
CA LEU A 36 -4.98 11.25 10.76
C LEU A 36 -6.12 12.26 10.91
N VAL A 37 -5.87 13.32 11.68
CA VAL A 37 -6.85 14.38 11.92
C VAL A 37 -6.77 15.40 10.79
N GLY A 38 -7.93 15.90 10.34
CA GLY A 38 -7.99 16.95 9.31
C GLY A 38 -7.68 16.45 7.91
N LEU A 39 -7.92 15.16 7.62
CA LEU A 39 -7.81 14.65 6.26
C LEU A 39 -8.87 15.27 5.36
N GLU A 40 -8.41 15.92 4.30
CA GLU A 40 -9.24 16.39 3.21
C GLU A 40 -9.51 15.22 2.24
N ALA A 41 -10.76 15.08 1.79
CA ALA A 41 -11.17 14.05 0.85
C ALA A 41 -12.00 14.67 -0.27
N PHE A 42 -11.63 14.35 -1.51
CA PHE A 42 -12.10 15.01 -2.71
C PHE A 42 -12.95 14.07 -3.56
N GLU A 43 -13.91 14.59 -4.30
CA GLU A 43 -14.56 13.88 -5.40
C GLU A 43 -13.59 13.77 -6.61
N PRO A 44 -13.78 12.79 -7.51
CA PRO A 44 -12.90 12.58 -8.67
C PRO A 44 -12.69 13.81 -9.58
N ASN A 45 -13.65 14.73 -9.62
CA ASN A 45 -13.61 15.94 -10.46
C ASN A 45 -12.97 17.16 -9.79
N GLU A 46 -12.62 17.10 -8.50
CA GLU A 46 -11.96 18.18 -7.75
C GLU A 46 -10.42 18.12 -7.95
N ILE A 47 -9.99 18.07 -9.22
CA ILE A 47 -8.61 17.72 -9.62
C ILE A 47 -7.58 18.70 -9.05
N GLU A 48 -7.81 20.01 -9.18
CA GLU A 48 -6.83 21.03 -8.77
C GLU A 48 -6.65 21.07 -7.25
N ASP A 49 -7.73 20.93 -6.49
CA ASP A 49 -7.67 20.87 -5.02
C ASP A 49 -6.97 19.59 -4.56
N ALA A 50 -7.30 18.45 -5.17
CA ALA A 50 -6.66 17.18 -4.90
C ALA A 50 -5.15 17.20 -5.23
N LYS A 51 -4.77 17.78 -6.38
CA LYS A 51 -3.37 17.98 -6.78
C LYS A 51 -2.64 18.87 -5.76
N ARG A 52 -3.25 19.99 -5.36
CA ARG A 52 -2.65 20.88 -4.35
C ARG A 52 -2.38 20.15 -3.04
N VAL A 53 -3.34 19.38 -2.53
CA VAL A 53 -3.16 18.59 -1.30
C VAL A 53 -2.10 17.51 -1.49
N PHE A 54 -2.08 16.82 -2.63
CA PHE A 54 -1.06 15.81 -2.93
C PHE A 54 0.36 16.40 -2.84
N TYR A 55 0.63 17.56 -3.45
CA TYR A 55 1.96 18.19 -3.35
C TYR A 55 2.26 18.77 -1.97
N ARG A 56 1.25 19.19 -1.21
CA ARG A 56 1.41 19.68 0.18
C ARG A 56 1.78 18.53 1.12
N ASP A 57 1.07 17.41 1.05
CA ASP A 57 1.06 16.36 2.07
C ASP A 57 1.75 15.06 1.64
N GLY A 58 1.99 14.88 0.35
CA GLY A 58 2.54 13.66 -0.25
C GLY A 58 1.51 12.56 -0.54
N PHE A 59 0.23 12.79 -0.26
CA PHE A 59 -0.87 11.91 -0.60
C PHE A 59 -2.19 12.71 -0.67
N VAL A 60 -3.23 12.11 -1.26
CA VAL A 60 -4.58 12.67 -1.31
C VAL A 60 -5.61 11.54 -1.20
N LEU A 61 -6.76 11.83 -0.58
CA LEU A 61 -7.89 10.91 -0.53
C LEU A 61 -8.93 11.29 -1.58
N VAL A 62 -9.34 10.32 -2.38
CA VAL A 62 -10.38 10.48 -3.40
C VAL A 62 -11.55 9.57 -3.04
N LYS A 63 -12.72 10.17 -2.84
CA LYS A 63 -13.99 9.48 -2.62
C LYS A 63 -14.50 8.94 -3.95
N ASN A 64 -15.33 7.91 -3.88
CA ASN A 64 -16.09 7.42 -5.04
C ASN A 64 -15.20 7.11 -6.28
N ALA A 65 -13.95 6.70 -6.04
CA ALA A 65 -13.02 6.35 -7.12
C ALA A 65 -13.48 5.11 -7.90
N LEU A 66 -14.26 4.24 -7.26
CA LEU A 66 -14.87 3.05 -7.85
C LEU A 66 -16.39 3.14 -7.74
N THR A 67 -17.09 2.64 -8.76
CA THR A 67 -18.53 2.36 -8.66
C THR A 67 -18.80 1.20 -7.70
N SER A 68 -20.06 1.00 -7.30
CA SER A 68 -20.46 -0.16 -6.49
C SER A 68 -20.05 -1.49 -7.12
N ASP A 69 -20.20 -1.58 -8.44
CA ASP A 69 -19.99 -2.82 -9.19
C ASP A 69 -18.49 -3.09 -9.33
N GLN A 70 -17.70 -2.06 -9.63
CA GLN A 70 -16.23 -2.15 -9.61
C GLN A 70 -15.72 -2.52 -8.21
N LEU A 71 -16.24 -1.90 -7.15
CA LEU A 71 -15.83 -2.25 -5.80
C LEU A 71 -16.21 -3.71 -5.46
N SER A 72 -17.37 -4.18 -5.89
CA SER A 72 -17.80 -5.56 -5.70
C SER A 72 -16.89 -6.55 -6.44
N GLU A 73 -16.56 -6.27 -7.70
CA GLU A 73 -15.69 -7.12 -8.52
C GLU A 73 -14.27 -7.20 -7.93
N ALA A 74 -13.67 -6.07 -7.58
CA ALA A 74 -12.36 -6.01 -6.94
C ALA A 74 -12.32 -6.77 -5.59
N ARG A 75 -13.41 -6.69 -4.81
CA ARG A 75 -13.56 -7.45 -3.57
C ARG A 75 -13.61 -8.95 -3.83
N ASN A 76 -14.41 -9.39 -4.79
CA ASN A 76 -14.55 -10.81 -5.12
C ASN A 76 -13.20 -11.43 -5.55
N GLY A 77 -12.46 -10.74 -6.42
CA GLY A 77 -11.10 -11.15 -6.80
C GLY A 77 -10.16 -11.20 -5.59
N SER A 78 -10.19 -10.18 -4.73
CA SER A 78 -9.40 -10.15 -3.49
C SER A 78 -9.70 -11.34 -2.58
N TYR A 79 -10.97 -11.66 -2.36
CA TYR A 79 -11.40 -12.77 -1.49
C TYR A 79 -10.98 -14.14 -2.03
N ARG A 80 -11.09 -14.33 -3.35
CA ARG A 80 -10.62 -15.53 -4.03
C ARG A 80 -9.12 -15.71 -3.83
N VAL A 81 -8.31 -14.70 -4.16
CA VAL A 81 -6.84 -14.77 -4.02
C VAL A 81 -6.41 -14.89 -2.56
N ILE A 82 -7.11 -14.24 -1.60
CA ILE A 82 -6.87 -14.47 -0.17
C ILE A 82 -7.01 -15.96 0.17
N SER A 83 -8.11 -16.59 -0.27
CA SER A 83 -8.39 -18.00 0.02
C SER A 83 -7.33 -18.93 -0.58
N GLU A 84 -6.86 -18.64 -1.80
CA GLU A 84 -5.76 -19.34 -2.46
C GLU A 84 -4.45 -19.24 -1.66
N ILE A 85 -4.08 -18.04 -1.20
CA ILE A 85 -2.89 -17.83 -0.36
C ILE A 85 -3.04 -18.57 0.98
N MET A 86 -4.22 -18.53 1.59
CA MET A 86 -4.48 -19.17 2.89
C MET A 86 -4.46 -20.69 2.82
N ALA A 87 -4.72 -21.29 1.66
CA ALA A 87 -4.55 -22.72 1.44
C ALA A 87 -3.07 -23.15 1.48
N LEU A 88 -2.13 -22.23 1.19
CA LEU A 88 -0.69 -22.49 1.18
C LEU A 88 -0.01 -22.14 2.51
N ASP A 89 -0.49 -21.12 3.23
CA ASP A 89 0.14 -20.63 4.48
C ASP A 89 -0.68 -20.98 5.73
N ALA A 90 -0.75 -22.26 6.08
CA ALA A 90 -1.55 -22.72 7.22
C ALA A 90 -1.20 -22.08 8.58
N LYS A 91 0.05 -21.61 8.76
CA LYS A 91 0.55 -21.02 10.02
C LYS A 91 0.33 -19.52 10.13
N ARG A 92 -0.06 -18.88 9.02
CA ARG A 92 -0.20 -17.43 8.91
C ARG A 92 1.11 -16.68 9.14
N ASP A 93 2.20 -17.25 8.64
CA ASP A 93 3.53 -16.66 8.74
C ASP A 93 3.61 -15.35 7.94
N GLY A 94 2.90 -15.29 6.80
CA GLY A 94 2.78 -14.10 5.96
C GLY A 94 4.05 -13.75 5.19
N ASN A 95 3.90 -13.25 3.97
CA ASN A 95 5.04 -12.77 3.16
C ASN A 95 5.46 -11.33 3.51
N ARG A 96 4.72 -10.66 4.41
CA ARG A 96 5.11 -9.41 5.06
C ARG A 96 5.14 -9.53 6.59
N GLY A 97 5.35 -10.75 7.09
CA GLY A 97 5.29 -11.10 8.51
C GLY A 97 3.90 -11.53 8.96
N SER A 98 3.81 -12.02 10.20
CA SER A 98 2.65 -12.77 10.69
C SER A 98 1.31 -12.07 10.41
N HIS A 99 0.41 -12.80 9.74
CA HIS A 99 -0.93 -12.36 9.32
C HIS A 99 -0.96 -11.17 8.33
N ARG A 100 0.18 -10.85 7.69
CA ARG A 100 0.31 -9.74 6.74
C ARG A 100 0.82 -10.24 5.39
N TYR A 101 0.13 -9.80 4.34
CA TYR A 101 0.34 -10.34 3.02
C TYR A 101 0.35 -9.25 1.97
N SER A 102 1.24 -9.41 1.00
CA SER A 102 1.20 -8.75 -0.29
C SER A 102 0.69 -9.72 -1.33
N PHE A 103 -0.31 -9.30 -2.09
CA PHE A 103 -0.80 -10.08 -3.23
C PHE A 103 0.28 -10.23 -4.30
N GLY A 104 1.07 -9.18 -4.54
CA GLY A 104 2.15 -9.21 -5.52
C GLY A 104 3.25 -10.21 -5.16
N ALA A 105 3.72 -10.20 -3.90
CA ALA A 105 4.75 -11.13 -3.43
C ALA A 105 4.25 -12.59 -3.34
N ALA A 106 2.94 -12.82 -3.36
CA ALA A 106 2.34 -14.14 -3.45
C ALA A 106 2.15 -14.63 -4.90
N SER A 107 2.40 -13.78 -5.90
CA SER A 107 2.34 -14.13 -7.32
C SER A 107 3.73 -14.31 -7.92
N THR A 108 3.89 -15.32 -8.78
CA THR A 108 5.11 -15.53 -9.57
C THR A 108 5.46 -14.32 -10.44
N SER A 109 4.47 -13.55 -10.90
CA SER A 109 4.70 -12.36 -11.71
C SER A 109 5.09 -11.11 -10.90
N GLY A 110 5.06 -11.19 -9.56
CA GLY A 110 5.18 -10.04 -8.68
C GLY A 110 3.96 -9.13 -8.64
N HIS A 111 2.92 -9.42 -9.43
CA HIS A 111 1.74 -8.59 -9.64
C HIS A 111 0.46 -9.44 -9.80
N GLN A 112 -0.70 -8.79 -9.76
CA GLN A 112 -2.01 -9.40 -9.95
C GLN A 112 -2.71 -8.94 -11.24
N LEU A 113 -2.03 -8.20 -12.12
CA LEU A 113 -2.63 -7.65 -13.36
C LEU A 113 -3.07 -8.71 -14.39
N HIS A 114 -2.75 -9.99 -14.17
CA HIS A 114 -3.30 -11.10 -14.94
C HIS A 114 -4.74 -11.46 -14.53
N ASN A 115 -5.23 -10.95 -13.40
CA ASN A 115 -6.62 -11.04 -12.96
C ASN A 115 -7.40 -9.81 -13.43
N SER A 116 -8.58 -10.02 -14.01
CA SER A 116 -9.44 -8.94 -14.52
C SER A 116 -9.85 -7.95 -13.42
N GLU A 117 -10.03 -8.43 -12.20
CA GLU A 117 -10.42 -7.64 -11.03
C GLU A 117 -9.38 -6.58 -10.65
N TRP A 118 -8.09 -6.81 -10.97
CA TRP A 118 -7.02 -5.82 -10.83
C TRP A 118 -6.79 -5.02 -12.11
N ALA A 119 -6.87 -5.68 -13.27
CA ALA A 119 -6.66 -5.02 -14.55
C ALA A 119 -7.67 -3.89 -14.78
N MET A 120 -8.93 -4.05 -14.33
CA MET A 120 -9.94 -3.00 -14.45
C MET A 120 -9.66 -1.74 -13.62
N LEU A 121 -8.72 -1.79 -12.67
CA LEU A 121 -8.34 -0.65 -11.83
C LEU A 121 -7.32 0.27 -12.53
N ILE A 122 -6.85 -0.13 -13.72
CA ILE A 122 -6.00 0.66 -14.59
C ILE A 122 -6.89 1.59 -15.42
N ASP A 123 -6.42 2.81 -15.64
CA ASP A 123 -7.03 3.82 -16.50
C ASP A 123 -8.51 4.12 -16.21
N LEU A 124 -8.87 4.16 -14.92
CA LEU A 124 -10.21 4.53 -14.49
C LEU A 124 -10.50 6.00 -14.80
N PRO A 125 -11.66 6.34 -15.39
CA PRO A 125 -12.01 7.73 -15.74
C PRO A 125 -12.12 8.64 -14.51
N THR A 126 -12.31 8.06 -13.32
CA THR A 126 -12.36 8.73 -12.02
C THR A 126 -10.97 9.00 -11.41
N VAL A 127 -9.90 8.42 -11.95
CA VAL A 127 -8.55 8.49 -11.37
C VAL A 127 -7.52 9.00 -12.38
N THR A 128 -7.62 8.60 -13.64
CA THR A 128 -6.70 9.00 -14.72
C THR A 128 -6.51 10.51 -14.81
N PRO A 129 -7.56 11.36 -14.85
CA PRO A 129 -7.36 12.81 -14.94
C PRO A 129 -6.57 13.39 -13.77
N LEU A 130 -6.70 12.82 -12.57
CA LEU A 130 -5.91 13.23 -11.40
C LEU A 130 -4.45 12.81 -11.53
N LEU A 131 -4.18 11.60 -12.05
CA LEU A 131 -2.81 11.14 -12.30
C LEU A 131 -2.13 12.01 -13.35
N GLU A 132 -2.79 12.30 -14.47
CA GLU A 132 -2.26 13.20 -15.50
C GLU A 132 -1.93 14.58 -14.92
N ALA A 133 -2.80 15.12 -14.06
CA ALA A 133 -2.58 16.39 -13.40
C ALA A 133 -1.40 16.36 -12.40
N ILE A 134 -1.22 15.26 -11.66
CA ILE A 134 -0.10 15.06 -10.72
C ILE A 134 1.23 14.81 -11.46
N PHE A 135 1.22 14.07 -12.56
CA PHE A 135 2.41 13.86 -13.38
C PHE A 135 2.72 15.05 -14.30
N GLU A 136 1.75 15.96 -14.48
CA GLU A 136 1.79 17.05 -15.45
C GLU A 136 2.03 16.53 -16.89
N SER A 137 1.57 15.29 -17.14
CA SER A 137 1.76 14.56 -18.38
C SER A 137 0.81 13.36 -18.46
N PRO A 138 0.24 13.04 -19.63
CA PRO A 138 -0.44 11.78 -19.87
C PRO A 138 0.53 10.60 -20.06
N ASP A 139 1.82 10.88 -20.26
CA ASP A 139 2.83 9.86 -20.58
C ASP A 139 3.39 9.23 -19.30
N TYR A 140 2.62 8.33 -18.70
CA TYR A 140 3.07 7.46 -17.61
C TYR A 140 2.76 6.00 -17.92
N ILE A 141 3.40 5.08 -17.19
CA ILE A 141 3.18 3.64 -17.35
C ILE A 141 2.69 3.02 -16.04
N CYS A 142 1.77 2.06 -16.15
CA CYS A 142 1.44 1.20 -15.03
C CYS A 142 2.62 0.26 -14.76
N ARG A 143 3.33 0.47 -13.64
CA ARG A 143 4.44 -0.39 -13.22
C ARG A 143 3.97 -1.78 -12.76
N GLY A 144 2.74 -1.88 -12.25
CA GLY A 144 2.20 -3.11 -11.70
C GLY A 144 1.02 -2.88 -10.77
N GLY A 145 0.39 -3.98 -10.34
CA GLY A 145 -0.78 -3.94 -9.45
C GLY A 145 -0.82 -5.16 -8.53
N GLY A 146 -1.45 -5.04 -7.37
CA GLY A 146 -1.58 -6.13 -6.40
C GLY A 146 -2.19 -5.65 -5.09
N GLY A 147 -1.45 -4.87 -4.32
CA GLY A 147 -1.89 -4.40 -3.00
C GLY A 147 -1.62 -5.42 -1.89
N ASP A 148 -2.18 -5.16 -0.72
CA ASP A 148 -1.90 -5.89 0.51
C ASP A 148 -3.19 -6.16 1.30
N PHE A 149 -3.15 -7.20 2.13
CA PHE A 149 -4.19 -7.47 3.12
C PHE A 149 -3.57 -7.88 4.46
N CYS A 150 -4.33 -7.65 5.54
CA CYS A 150 -3.99 -8.08 6.88
C CYS A 150 -5.15 -8.90 7.43
N LEU A 151 -4.84 -10.07 8.01
CA LEU A 151 -5.81 -10.86 8.75
C LEU A 151 -5.87 -10.39 10.21
N PRO A 152 -7.00 -10.60 10.91
CA PRO A 152 -7.04 -10.54 12.35
C PRO A 152 -5.94 -11.44 12.95
N GLY A 153 -5.25 -10.98 13.99
CA GLY A 153 -4.03 -11.61 14.49
C GLY A 153 -2.74 -10.88 14.08
N ALA A 154 -2.78 -10.02 13.06
CA ALA A 154 -1.66 -9.11 12.79
C ALA A 154 -1.53 -8.10 13.94
N THR A 155 -0.44 -8.18 14.72
CA THR A 155 -0.22 -7.32 15.91
C THR A 155 0.81 -6.21 15.68
N ARG A 156 1.66 -6.33 14.67
CA ARG A 156 2.76 -5.38 14.38
C ARG A 156 2.45 -4.45 13.20
N TYR A 157 3.06 -3.27 13.19
CA TYR A 157 3.00 -2.35 12.05
C TYR A 157 4.05 -2.70 11.00
N GLN A 158 3.79 -2.33 9.74
CA GLN A 158 4.88 -2.22 8.76
C GLN A 158 5.82 -1.09 9.22
N PRO A 159 7.14 -1.30 9.19
CA PRO A 159 8.09 -0.21 9.37
C PRO A 159 7.84 0.94 8.39
N LEU A 160 8.16 2.17 8.81
CA LEU A 160 8.11 3.32 7.91
C LEU A 160 9.12 3.13 6.78
N HIS A 161 8.70 3.38 5.54
CA HIS A 161 9.49 3.20 4.33
C HIS A 161 8.97 4.11 3.22
N SER A 162 9.75 4.21 2.14
CA SER A 162 9.34 4.81 0.88
C SER A 162 9.28 3.70 -0.18
N ASP A 163 8.26 3.71 -1.02
CA ASP A 163 8.09 2.69 -2.08
C ASP A 163 9.14 2.80 -3.18
N VAL A 164 9.68 4.00 -3.36
CA VAL A 164 10.76 4.33 -4.30
C VAL A 164 11.87 5.07 -3.57
N GLY A 165 13.10 4.92 -4.04
CA GLY A 165 14.26 5.56 -3.43
C GLY A 165 15.46 5.57 -4.35
N ASP A 166 16.46 6.38 -3.98
CA ASP A 166 17.76 6.39 -4.65
C ASP A 166 18.41 5.01 -4.57
N ARG A 167 19.10 4.63 -5.64
CA ARG A 167 19.87 3.40 -5.73
C ARG A 167 21.01 3.46 -4.72
N ARG A 168 21.05 2.49 -3.81
CA ARG A 168 22.06 2.37 -2.74
C ARG A 168 22.55 0.93 -2.63
N PRO A 169 23.85 0.70 -2.36
CA PRO A 169 24.37 -0.64 -2.07
C PRO A 169 23.64 -1.27 -0.88
N LYS A 170 23.33 -2.57 -0.95
CA LYS A 170 22.82 -3.33 0.20
C LYS A 170 24.00 -3.70 1.10
N THR A 171 23.96 -3.31 2.37
CA THR A 171 25.09 -3.52 3.32
C THR A 171 25.06 -4.87 4.05
N THR A 172 24.00 -5.68 3.89
CA THR A 172 23.87 -7.01 4.52
C THR A 172 23.71 -8.09 3.46
N HIS A 173 24.82 -8.67 3.01
CA HIS A 173 24.85 -9.81 2.11
C HIS A 173 24.78 -11.12 2.91
N ALA A 174 23.58 -11.61 3.19
CA ALA A 174 23.37 -13.03 3.41
C ALA A 174 22.39 -13.50 2.32
N ALA A 175 22.93 -14.23 1.34
CA ALA A 175 22.28 -14.77 0.15
C ALA A 175 21.90 -13.76 -0.94
N ALA A 176 22.78 -13.63 -1.93
CA ALA A 176 22.56 -12.87 -3.15
C ALA A 176 23.30 -13.59 -4.29
N ALA A 177 22.63 -14.57 -4.89
CA ALA A 177 23.08 -15.27 -6.07
C ALA A 177 23.20 -14.29 -7.27
N ASP A 178 24.39 -14.29 -7.90
CA ASP A 178 24.84 -13.82 -9.23
C ASP A 178 23.99 -12.90 -10.13
N SER A 179 23.10 -12.09 -9.59
CA SER A 179 22.35 -11.07 -10.32
C SER A 179 22.67 -9.68 -9.77
N ASP A 180 22.88 -8.69 -10.65
CA ASP A 180 23.25 -7.32 -10.26
C ASP A 180 22.12 -6.62 -9.43
N SER A 181 20.88 -7.10 -9.58
CA SER A 181 19.71 -6.72 -8.77
C SER A 181 19.82 -7.10 -7.29
N SER A 182 20.72 -8.03 -6.95
CA SER A 182 20.97 -8.45 -5.58
C SER A 182 21.89 -7.50 -4.81
N LYS A 183 22.66 -6.63 -5.49
CA LYS A 183 23.68 -5.76 -4.87
C LYS A 183 23.16 -4.38 -4.46
N PHE A 184 22.07 -3.92 -5.08
CA PHE A 184 21.54 -2.58 -4.86
C PHE A 184 20.06 -2.63 -4.47
N SER A 185 19.63 -1.61 -3.72
CA SER A 185 18.23 -1.30 -3.39
C SER A 185 17.89 0.09 -3.93
N GLY A 186 16.62 0.37 -4.21
CA GLY A 186 16.21 1.64 -4.84
C GLY A 186 16.37 1.63 -6.37
N SER A 187 15.52 2.40 -7.06
CA SER A 187 15.37 2.38 -8.51
C SER A 187 15.96 3.61 -9.21
N PHE A 188 16.09 4.74 -8.50
CA PHE A 188 16.59 5.96 -9.13
C PHE A 188 18.10 6.07 -9.04
N TRP A 189 18.76 6.27 -10.17
CA TRP A 189 20.21 6.42 -10.23
C TRP A 189 20.57 7.53 -11.21
N ASP A 190 21.22 8.59 -10.71
CA ASP A 190 21.89 9.56 -11.55
C ASP A 190 23.37 9.18 -11.69
N PRO A 191 23.85 8.77 -12.88
CA PRO A 191 25.25 8.43 -13.09
C PRO A 191 26.22 9.60 -12.82
N ARG A 192 25.73 10.84 -12.87
CA ARG A 192 26.55 12.04 -12.59
C ARG A 192 26.55 12.42 -11.11
N GLY A 193 25.67 11.84 -10.30
CA GLY A 193 25.53 12.15 -8.87
C GLY A 193 25.10 13.59 -8.57
N LEU A 194 24.45 14.26 -9.51
CA LEU A 194 24.00 15.66 -9.40
C LEU A 194 22.60 15.78 -8.81
N MET A 195 21.77 14.74 -8.93
CA MET A 195 20.39 14.73 -8.46
C MET A 195 20.03 13.46 -7.68
N THR A 196 19.00 13.59 -6.86
CA THR A 196 18.32 12.51 -6.13
C THR A 196 16.88 12.40 -6.62
N LEU A 197 16.19 11.32 -6.23
CA LEU A 197 14.77 11.12 -6.54
C LEU A 197 13.91 12.32 -6.12
N ARG A 198 14.32 13.05 -5.08
CA ARG A 198 13.59 14.21 -4.53
C ARG A 198 13.67 15.46 -5.40
N ASP A 199 14.62 15.50 -6.32
CA ASP A 199 14.81 16.62 -7.25
C ASP A 199 13.95 16.46 -8.51
N LEU A 200 13.28 15.31 -8.67
CA LEU A 200 12.39 15.04 -9.81
C LEU A 200 10.97 15.59 -9.55
N PRO A 201 10.24 15.97 -10.61
CA PRO A 201 8.77 15.96 -10.59
C PRO A 201 8.26 14.60 -10.11
N CYS A 202 7.03 14.55 -9.57
CA CYS A 202 6.45 13.35 -8.93
C CYS A 202 6.77 12.07 -9.73
N PRO A 203 7.74 11.24 -9.29
CA PRO A 203 8.30 10.20 -10.14
C PRO A 203 7.51 8.89 -10.04
N TYR A 204 6.58 8.81 -9.09
CA TYR A 204 5.82 7.61 -8.77
C TYR A 204 4.59 7.97 -7.94
N VAL A 205 3.44 7.38 -8.30
CA VAL A 205 2.20 7.44 -7.52
C VAL A 205 1.71 6.00 -7.30
N CYS A 206 1.31 5.70 -6.06
CA CYS A 206 0.64 4.45 -5.72
C CYS A 206 -0.85 4.72 -5.47
N CYS A 207 -1.72 4.14 -6.29
CA CYS A 207 -3.16 4.20 -6.09
C CYS A 207 -3.62 3.03 -5.22
N ASN A 208 -4.12 3.34 -4.02
CA ASN A 208 -4.65 2.35 -3.09
C ASN A 208 -6.17 2.42 -3.04
N TYR A 209 -6.83 1.35 -3.49
CA TYR A 209 -8.28 1.21 -3.41
C TYR A 209 -8.66 0.43 -2.14
N LEU A 210 -9.52 1.02 -1.30
CA LEU A 210 -9.89 0.42 -0.02
C LEU A 210 -11.00 -0.61 -0.21
N MET A 211 -10.67 -1.89 -0.05
CA MET A 211 -11.64 -2.99 -0.16
C MET A 211 -12.52 -3.13 1.09
N THR A 212 -12.09 -2.57 2.22
CA THR A 212 -12.83 -2.59 3.49
C THR A 212 -12.68 -1.25 4.19
N ASP A 213 -13.58 -0.98 5.14
CA ASP A 213 -13.53 0.26 5.89
C ASP A 213 -12.28 0.32 6.78
N PHE A 214 -11.55 1.42 6.63
CA PHE A 214 -10.39 1.73 7.43
C PHE A 214 -10.84 2.48 8.70
N THR A 215 -10.96 1.73 9.80
CA THR A 215 -11.32 2.27 11.14
C THR A 215 -10.10 2.31 12.05
N ALA A 216 -10.13 3.00 13.19
CA ALA A 216 -9.00 2.99 14.14
C ALA A 216 -8.52 1.57 14.55
N LYS A 217 -9.41 0.56 14.50
CA LYS A 217 -9.11 -0.84 14.83
C LYS A 217 -8.63 -1.69 13.65
N THR A 218 -9.10 -1.39 12.44
CA THR A 218 -8.87 -2.19 11.21
C THR A 218 -7.86 -1.52 10.29
N ALA A 219 -7.96 -0.20 10.16
CA ALA A 219 -6.86 0.62 9.71
C ALA A 219 -5.81 0.59 10.81
N ARG A 220 -4.77 -0.20 10.57
CA ARG A 220 -3.44 0.32 10.80
C ARG A 220 -3.16 1.14 9.55
N PRO A 221 -3.72 2.36 9.38
CA PRO A 221 -3.42 3.12 8.18
C PRO A 221 -1.89 3.17 8.11
N GLY A 222 -1.32 3.08 6.91
CA GLY A 222 0.07 3.44 6.74
C GLY A 222 0.28 4.72 7.55
N ARG A 223 1.18 4.69 8.54
CA ARG A 223 1.54 5.92 9.24
C ARG A 223 2.28 6.73 8.20
N PHE A 224 1.53 7.55 7.46
CA PHE A 224 2.12 8.55 6.59
C PHE A 224 2.78 9.55 7.51
N GLN A 225 4.11 9.59 7.48
CA GLN A 225 4.78 10.76 8.00
C GLN A 225 4.60 11.83 6.94
N VAL A 226 3.70 12.79 7.19
CA VAL A 226 3.59 14.01 6.38
C VAL A 226 4.93 14.74 6.54
N ARG A 227 5.86 14.44 5.63
CA ARG A 227 7.06 15.22 5.42
C ARG A 227 6.82 15.94 4.11
N ARG A 228 6.98 17.26 4.10
CA ARG A 228 7.03 18.00 2.83
C ARG A 228 8.02 17.27 1.92
N ILE A 229 7.59 16.95 0.70
CA ILE A 229 8.37 16.22 -0.32
C ILE A 229 9.80 16.82 -0.49
N ARG A 230 9.99 18.08 -0.08
CA ARG A 230 11.23 18.86 -0.24
C ARG A 230 12.07 19.09 1.02
N GLU A 231 11.72 18.58 2.20
CA GLU A 231 12.55 18.82 3.40
C GLU A 231 13.82 17.93 3.41
N LYS A 232 14.97 18.57 3.13
CA LYS A 232 16.31 18.02 3.36
C LYS A 232 16.50 17.84 4.86
N LEU A 233 16.56 16.60 5.33
CA LEU A 233 17.19 16.34 6.61
C LEU A 233 18.70 16.51 6.41
N PHE A 234 19.23 17.66 6.82
CA PHE A 234 20.54 17.62 7.44
C PHE A 234 20.33 16.99 8.81
N GLN A 235 20.82 15.77 9.00
CA GLN A 235 21.21 15.32 10.33
C GLN A 235 22.74 15.25 10.36
N PRO A 236 23.39 15.73 11.43
CA PRO A 236 24.83 15.59 11.63
C PRO A 236 25.25 14.13 11.74
#